data_AF-A0A559K6R7-F1
#
_entry.id   AF-A0A559K6R7-F1
#
_cell.length_a   1.000
_cell.length_b   1.000
_cell.length_c   1.000
_cell.angle_alpha   90.00
_cell.angle_beta   90.00
_cell.angle_gamma   90.00
#
_symmetry.space_group_name_H-M   'P 1'
#
loop_
_entity.id
_entity.type
_entity.pdbx_description
1 polymer ?
#
loop_
_entity_poly.entity_id
_entity_poly.type
_entity_poly.pdbx_seq_one_letter_code
_entity_poly.pdbx_strand_id
1 'polypeptide(L)'
;MSKKKKIKPRLGDVFTFKLENGLYCYGQIVAPATPEHFDMLYVLYDYATPELSLASRVVNEPILAIANLVSGDIEYGSWTIIGNELIPADAIVLPDYVLMDESKGGTSVLRYDGTWVRSSSPEELKLASEGSLPNLRTWSTFTGGFEFVAAFRFQSGEWNEFYGKMLFKGSMWDAQANPDGMPLKQFLSKPIAKVEPEELIMIKRGPDLNQPPFFTRVTARERKLYVQEGRVGAKAKYANFNLHEDITESMAIENMEAKLKSDGYEMLEPEEYRTLTVIYPLEGDGKGTADELHRRFRIEKLLGEQLRETNNGDCNGGDISSGEMRILCSVVDPKIGLSTIQKTLILSGDLEHAKITLSE
;
A
#
# COMPACT_ATOMS: atom_id res chain seq x y z
N MET A 1 17.04 -1.97 33.64
CA MET A 1 17.22 -0.82 32.71
C MET A 1 15.84 -0.42 32.21
N SER A 2 15.41 0.83 32.42
CA SER A 2 14.12 1.32 31.93
C SER A 2 14.12 1.27 30.40
N LYS A 3 13.19 0.50 29.79
CA LYS A 3 13.00 0.51 28.32
C LYS A 3 12.67 1.94 27.91
N LYS A 4 13.57 2.63 27.21
CA LYS A 4 13.25 3.93 26.60
C LYS A 4 12.07 3.73 25.66
N LYS A 5 11.09 4.64 25.72
CA LYS A 5 9.93 4.60 24.84
C LYS A 5 10.40 4.74 23.40
N LYS A 6 10.07 3.79 22.54
CA LYS A 6 10.38 3.86 21.10
C LYS A 6 9.72 5.10 20.50
N ILE A 7 10.49 5.88 19.74
CA ILE A 7 10.00 7.05 19.01
C ILE A 7 9.62 6.59 17.61
N LYS A 8 8.37 6.81 17.17
CA LYS A 8 7.96 6.50 15.80
C LYS A 8 8.26 7.70 14.89
N PRO A 9 9.18 7.60 13.92
CA PRO A 9 9.44 8.67 12.97
C PRO A 9 8.24 8.95 12.07
N ARG A 10 8.15 10.18 11.59
CA ARG A 10 7.08 10.68 10.71
C ARG A 10 7.67 11.43 9.52
N LEU A 11 6.89 11.50 8.47
CA LEU A 11 7.21 12.31 7.30
C LEU A 11 7.47 13.78 7.70
N GLY A 12 8.54 14.36 7.17
CA GLY A 12 8.99 15.71 7.47
C GLY A 12 9.79 15.87 8.77
N ASP A 13 9.90 14.83 9.60
CA ASP A 13 10.73 14.91 10.82
C ASP A 13 12.19 15.16 10.42
N VAL A 14 12.78 16.18 11.05
CA VAL A 14 14.19 16.56 10.92
C VAL A 14 14.94 15.94 12.09
N PHE A 15 15.99 15.21 11.80
CA PHE A 15 16.79 14.51 12.78
C PHE A 15 18.23 14.99 12.80
N THR A 16 18.94 14.65 13.88
CA THR A 16 20.35 14.91 14.05
C THR A 16 21.06 13.71 14.68
N PHE A 17 22.36 13.59 14.38
CA PHE A 17 23.29 12.73 15.09
C PHE A 17 24.63 13.45 15.24
N LYS A 18 25.44 12.99 16.19
CA LYS A 18 26.71 13.64 16.53
C LYS A 18 27.89 12.78 16.05
N LEU A 19 28.79 13.39 15.32
CA LEU A 19 30.04 12.78 14.89
C LEU A 19 31.08 12.79 16.03
N GLU A 20 32.14 11.98 15.91
CA GLU A 20 33.20 11.84 16.93
C GLU A 20 33.92 13.16 17.26
N ASN A 21 34.14 14.02 16.24
CA ASN A 21 34.72 15.35 16.42
C ASN A 21 33.75 16.38 17.05
N GLY A 22 32.57 15.94 17.47
CA GLY A 22 31.59 16.74 18.19
C GLY A 22 30.65 17.56 17.32
N LEU A 23 30.73 17.46 15.99
CA LEU A 23 29.80 18.12 15.08
C LEU A 23 28.44 17.39 15.06
N TYR A 24 27.36 18.16 15.08
CA TYR A 24 26.02 17.71 14.78
C TYR A 24 25.80 17.75 13.28
N CYS A 25 25.32 16.64 12.72
CA CYS A 25 24.86 16.51 11.35
C CYS A 25 23.35 16.34 11.32
N TYR A 26 22.73 16.60 10.17
CA TYR A 26 21.28 16.71 10.11
C TYR A 26 20.70 16.10 8.85
N GLY A 27 19.51 15.53 8.97
CA GLY A 27 18.75 15.01 7.85
C GLY A 27 17.25 15.16 8.05
N GLN A 28 16.48 14.72 7.05
CA GLN A 28 15.02 14.76 7.07
C GLN A 28 14.42 13.50 6.43
N ILE A 29 13.25 13.09 6.90
CA ILE A 29 12.43 12.06 6.25
C ILE A 29 11.57 12.70 5.17
N VAL A 30 11.75 12.29 3.91
CA VAL A 30 11.17 12.96 2.74
C VAL A 30 10.15 12.13 1.97
N ALA A 31 10.09 10.81 2.19
CA ALA A 31 9.00 9.95 1.72
C ALA A 31 8.68 8.87 2.76
N PRO A 32 7.40 8.46 2.90
CA PRO A 32 6.99 7.42 3.82
C PRO A 32 7.45 6.04 3.33
N ALA A 33 7.35 5.06 4.22
CA ALA A 33 7.56 3.66 3.87
C ALA A 33 6.51 3.21 2.86
N THR A 34 6.91 2.29 1.99
CA THR A 34 6.00 1.67 1.01
C THR A 34 5.28 0.48 1.66
N PRO A 35 4.19 -0.03 1.09
CA PRO A 35 3.52 -1.22 1.62
C PRO A 35 4.43 -2.44 1.65
N GLU A 36 5.30 -2.56 0.65
CA GLU A 36 6.19 -3.71 0.44
C GLU A 36 7.52 -3.60 1.21
N HIS A 37 7.89 -2.38 1.64
CA HIS A 37 9.18 -2.12 2.27
C HIS A 37 9.05 -1.21 3.51
N PHE A 38 9.65 -1.65 4.61
CA PHE A 38 9.58 -0.95 5.91
C PHE A 38 10.51 0.27 6.04
N ASP A 39 11.30 0.57 5.01
CA ASP A 39 12.23 1.69 4.95
C ASP A 39 11.57 2.96 4.41
N MET A 40 11.97 4.11 4.96
CA MET A 40 11.54 5.43 4.48
C MET A 40 12.65 6.06 3.65
N LEU A 41 12.33 7.06 2.84
CA LEU A 41 13.35 7.86 2.13
C LEU A 41 13.85 8.98 3.05
N TYR A 42 15.16 9.02 3.27
CA TYR A 42 15.82 10.03 4.08
C TYR A 42 16.76 10.86 3.21
N VAL A 43 16.97 12.11 3.60
CA VAL A 43 18.05 12.95 3.10
C VAL A 43 18.98 13.35 4.24
N LEU A 44 20.25 13.55 3.92
CA LEU A 44 21.29 14.14 4.75
C LEU A 44 21.68 15.48 4.13
N TYR A 45 21.73 16.55 4.92
CA TYR A 45 22.13 17.87 4.44
C TYR A 45 23.65 18.05 4.50
N ASP A 46 24.22 18.82 3.57
CA ASP A 46 25.63 19.23 3.56
C ASP A 46 25.88 20.35 4.58
N TYR A 47 25.52 20.06 5.83
CA TYR A 47 25.55 21.01 6.93
C TYR A 47 25.91 20.32 8.25
N ALA A 48 26.92 20.87 8.92
CA ALA A 48 27.36 20.42 10.22
C ALA A 48 27.79 21.59 11.10
N THR A 49 27.53 21.50 12.41
CA THR A 49 27.84 22.57 13.38
C THR A 49 28.16 21.98 14.75
N PRO A 50 29.05 22.61 15.55
CA PRO A 50 29.36 22.16 16.91
C PRO A 50 28.18 22.28 17.88
N GLU A 51 27.20 23.13 17.56
CA GLU A 51 26.00 23.38 18.35
C GLU A 51 24.73 22.93 17.62
N LEU A 52 23.69 22.59 18.38
CA LEU A 52 22.41 22.17 17.83
C LEU A 52 21.75 23.31 17.03
N SER A 53 21.43 23.05 15.77
CA SER A 53 20.75 24.00 14.88
C SER A 53 19.23 23.84 14.92
N LEU A 54 18.53 24.88 14.52
CA LEU A 54 17.08 24.85 14.33
C LEU A 54 16.74 24.07 13.05
N ALA A 55 15.72 23.23 13.12
CA ALA A 55 15.24 22.43 11.98
C ALA A 55 14.91 23.30 10.76
N SER A 56 14.21 24.42 10.96
CA SER A 56 13.85 25.38 9.92
C SER A 56 15.04 26.01 9.18
N ARG A 57 16.22 26.08 9.81
CA ARG A 57 17.46 26.50 9.14
C ARG A 57 18.04 25.38 8.29
N VAL A 58 18.14 24.20 8.89
CA VAL A 58 18.76 23.00 8.30
C VAL A 58 18.14 22.65 6.95
N VAL A 59 16.81 22.71 6.82
CA VAL A 59 16.12 22.27 5.59
C VAL A 59 16.37 23.14 4.36
N ASN A 60 17.02 24.30 4.53
CA ASN A 60 17.42 25.18 3.41
C ASN A 60 18.84 24.87 2.91
N GLU A 61 19.57 23.98 3.56
CA GLU A 61 20.92 23.62 3.17
C GLU A 61 20.90 22.62 1.99
N PRO A 62 21.97 22.55 1.19
CA PRO A 62 22.05 21.58 0.09
C PRO A 62 21.94 20.13 0.59
N ILE A 63 21.32 19.26 -0.20
CA ILE A 63 21.28 17.83 0.11
C ILE A 63 22.65 17.21 -0.23
N LEU A 64 23.28 16.58 0.76
CA LEU A 64 24.52 15.82 0.61
C LEU A 64 24.25 14.39 0.12
N ALA A 65 23.30 13.71 0.76
CA ALA A 65 22.97 12.33 0.47
C ALA A 65 21.48 12.02 0.63
N ILE A 66 21.05 10.92 0.02
CA ILE A 66 19.69 10.41 -0.01
C ILE A 66 19.73 8.88 -0.05
N ALA A 67 18.86 8.21 0.72
CA ALA A 67 18.79 6.75 0.75
C ALA A 67 17.48 6.27 1.36
N ASN A 68 17.06 5.05 1.00
CA ASN A 68 16.05 4.35 1.78
C ASN A 68 16.71 3.72 3.01
N LEU A 69 16.26 4.11 4.21
CA LEU A 69 16.82 3.65 5.48
C LEU A 69 15.72 3.06 6.37
N VAL A 70 16.08 2.07 7.18
CA VAL A 70 15.21 1.63 8.28
C VAL A 70 15.18 2.66 9.42
N SER A 71 14.08 2.75 10.15
CA SER A 71 13.86 3.71 11.24
C SER A 71 14.62 3.44 12.53
N GLY A 72 15.43 2.36 12.59
CA GLY A 72 16.07 1.87 13.80
C GLY A 72 16.86 2.94 14.55
N ASP A 73 17.66 3.75 13.84
CA ASP A 73 18.50 4.76 14.47
C ASP A 73 17.69 5.84 15.20
N ILE A 74 16.51 6.21 14.69
CA ILE A 74 15.59 7.12 15.37
C ILE A 74 14.83 6.38 16.50
N GLU A 75 14.32 5.19 16.22
CA GLU A 75 13.49 4.43 17.17
C GLU A 75 14.23 4.07 18.46
N TYR A 76 15.51 3.73 18.34
CA TYR A 76 16.39 3.38 19.45
C TYR A 76 17.17 4.58 20.01
N GLY A 77 17.03 5.76 19.39
CA GLY A 77 17.58 7.03 19.87
C GLY A 77 19.06 7.24 19.60
N SER A 78 19.62 6.54 18.60
CA SER A 78 20.92 6.88 18.02
C SER A 78 20.85 8.25 17.33
N TRP A 79 19.74 8.52 16.65
CA TRP A 79 19.40 9.80 16.04
C TRP A 79 18.28 10.47 16.83
N THR A 80 18.35 11.81 16.92
CA THR A 80 17.40 12.61 17.70
C THR A 80 16.56 13.47 16.77
N ILE A 81 15.23 13.43 16.90
CA ILE A 81 14.32 14.34 16.19
C ILE A 81 14.40 15.73 16.83
N ILE A 82 14.60 16.76 16.00
CA ILE A 82 14.76 18.16 16.44
C ILE A 82 13.65 19.08 15.92
N GLY A 83 12.80 18.59 15.01
CA GLY A 83 11.69 19.35 14.45
C GLY A 83 10.93 18.56 13.39
N ASN A 84 9.91 19.17 12.79
CA ASN A 84 9.19 18.66 11.64
C ASN A 84 8.96 19.83 10.68
N GLU A 85 9.47 19.71 9.47
CA GLU A 85 9.59 20.82 8.52
C GLU A 85 9.07 20.43 7.14
N LEU A 86 8.87 21.43 6.28
CA LEU A 86 8.53 21.19 4.87
C LEU A 86 9.65 20.43 4.15
N ILE A 87 9.25 19.54 3.25
CA ILE A 87 10.17 18.70 2.48
C ILE A 87 10.64 19.47 1.24
N PRO A 88 11.93 19.45 0.87
CA PRO A 88 12.47 20.07 -0.34
C PRO A 88 12.10 19.26 -1.60
N ALA A 89 10.80 19.03 -1.81
CA ALA A 89 10.27 18.09 -2.79
C ALA A 89 10.49 18.50 -4.25
N ASP A 90 10.82 19.77 -4.52
CA ASP A 90 11.13 20.29 -5.85
C ASP A 90 12.55 19.88 -6.33
N ALA A 91 13.46 19.54 -5.42
CA ALA A 91 14.82 19.10 -5.78
C ALA A 91 14.91 17.59 -6.05
N ILE A 92 13.95 16.82 -5.54
CA ILE A 92 14.02 15.35 -5.49
C ILE A 92 13.08 14.74 -6.53
N VAL A 93 13.61 13.82 -7.31
CA VAL A 93 12.83 12.90 -8.15
C VAL A 93 12.91 11.48 -7.60
N LEU A 94 11.84 10.72 -7.79
CA LEU A 94 11.75 9.31 -7.45
C LEU A 94 11.97 8.48 -8.72
N PRO A 95 12.87 7.49 -8.68
CA PRO A 95 13.08 6.58 -9.79
C PRO A 95 11.97 5.54 -9.89
N ASP A 96 11.95 4.82 -11.01
CA ASP A 96 11.27 3.54 -11.08
C ASP A 96 12.21 2.42 -10.59
N TYR A 97 11.63 1.33 -10.10
CA TYR A 97 12.33 0.19 -9.53
C TYR A 97 12.06 -1.07 -10.32
N VAL A 98 13.12 -1.80 -10.67
CA VAL A 98 12.99 -3.16 -11.19
C VAL A 98 13.14 -4.15 -10.05
N LEU A 99 12.14 -5.02 -9.91
CA LEU A 99 12.04 -6.04 -8.89
C LEU A 99 11.79 -7.41 -9.52
N MET A 100 12.27 -8.45 -8.86
CA MET A 100 11.97 -9.83 -9.21
C MET A 100 10.67 -10.24 -8.53
N ASP A 101 9.68 -10.61 -9.34
CA ASP A 101 8.40 -11.14 -8.87
C ASP A 101 8.47 -12.67 -8.93
N GLU A 102 8.79 -13.28 -7.79
CA GLU A 102 8.91 -14.74 -7.66
C GLU A 102 7.57 -15.45 -7.93
N SER A 103 6.43 -14.79 -7.65
CA SER A 103 5.10 -15.37 -7.82
C SER A 103 4.69 -15.47 -9.30
N LYS A 104 5.18 -14.54 -10.14
CA LYS A 104 4.88 -14.49 -11.58
C LYS A 104 6.01 -15.01 -12.47
N GLY A 105 7.12 -15.46 -11.89
CA GLY A 105 8.28 -15.99 -12.61
C GLY A 105 8.94 -14.97 -13.54
N GLY A 106 8.89 -13.68 -13.19
CA GLY A 106 9.33 -12.58 -14.06
C GLY A 106 9.86 -11.37 -13.29
N THR A 107 10.34 -10.37 -14.00
CA THR A 107 10.77 -9.09 -13.43
C THR A 107 9.80 -7.98 -13.85
N SER A 108 9.47 -7.08 -12.93
CA SER A 108 8.56 -5.96 -13.17
C SER A 108 9.20 -4.63 -12.78
N VAL A 109 8.77 -3.57 -13.45
CA VAL A 109 9.09 -2.19 -13.11
C VAL A 109 7.92 -1.60 -12.30
N LEU A 110 8.21 -1.13 -11.09
CA LEU A 110 7.28 -0.47 -10.19
C LEU A 110 7.69 0.98 -9.95
N ARG A 111 6.71 1.84 -9.63
CA ARG A 111 6.95 3.16 -9.06
C ARG A 111 7.37 3.06 -7.59
N TYR A 112 7.87 4.14 -7.00
CA TYR A 112 8.17 4.20 -5.56
C TYR A 112 6.96 3.84 -4.66
N ASP A 113 5.71 4.12 -5.05
CA ASP A 113 4.51 3.72 -4.29
C ASP A 113 4.11 2.24 -4.48
N GLY A 114 4.87 1.44 -5.24
CA GLY A 114 4.53 0.06 -5.61
C GLY A 114 3.62 -0.04 -6.83
N THR A 115 3.20 1.07 -7.46
CA THR A 115 2.38 1.02 -8.67
C THR A 115 3.12 0.31 -9.80
N TRP A 116 2.53 -0.76 -10.35
CA TRP A 116 3.07 -1.44 -11.51
C TRP A 116 3.10 -0.53 -12.75
N VAL A 117 4.25 -0.52 -13.45
CA VAL A 117 4.45 0.25 -14.67
C VAL A 117 4.45 -0.66 -15.90
N ARG A 118 5.31 -1.69 -15.89
CA ARG A 118 5.46 -2.66 -16.99
C ARG A 118 6.27 -3.89 -16.55
N SER A 119 6.31 -4.91 -17.37
CA SER A 119 7.33 -5.97 -17.27
C SER A 119 8.73 -5.45 -17.65
N SER A 120 9.78 -6.08 -17.10
CA SER A 120 11.19 -5.86 -17.46
C SER A 120 11.87 -7.15 -17.91
N SER A 121 13.10 -7.03 -18.42
CA SER A 121 13.97 -8.18 -18.73
C SER A 121 15.01 -8.43 -17.63
N PRO A 122 15.58 -9.65 -17.54
CA PRO A 122 16.71 -9.92 -16.64
C PRO A 122 17.95 -9.05 -16.93
N GLU A 123 18.16 -8.65 -18.18
CA GLU A 123 19.24 -7.75 -18.58
C GLU A 123 19.01 -6.34 -18.03
N GLU A 124 17.77 -5.86 -18.07
CA GLU A 124 17.38 -4.58 -17.48
C GLU A 124 17.58 -4.58 -15.96
N LEU A 125 17.25 -5.69 -15.27
CA LEU A 125 17.56 -5.87 -13.85
C LEU A 125 19.07 -5.77 -13.56
N LYS A 126 19.90 -6.40 -14.40
CA LYS A 126 21.36 -6.32 -14.26
C LYS A 126 21.85 -4.87 -14.43
N LEU A 127 21.47 -4.21 -15.52
CA LEU A 127 21.87 -2.82 -15.80
C LEU A 127 21.40 -1.85 -14.71
N ALA A 128 20.21 -2.07 -14.14
CA ALA A 128 19.68 -1.29 -13.03
C ALA A 128 20.50 -1.48 -11.74
N SER A 129 20.96 -2.70 -11.44
CA SER A 129 21.78 -2.97 -10.25
C SER A 129 23.19 -2.37 -10.33
N GLU A 130 23.73 -2.27 -11.56
CA GLU A 130 24.99 -1.59 -11.89
C GLU A 130 24.85 -0.06 -11.91
N GLY A 131 23.62 0.47 -11.91
CA GLY A 131 23.35 1.91 -11.96
C GLY A 131 23.47 2.53 -13.35
N SER A 132 23.50 1.70 -14.40
CA SER A 132 23.76 2.09 -15.80
C SER A 132 22.55 2.72 -16.51
N LEU A 133 21.37 2.72 -15.89
CA LEU A 133 20.13 3.28 -16.44
C LEU A 133 19.72 4.56 -15.70
N PRO A 134 19.44 5.69 -16.36
CA PRO A 134 19.26 6.98 -15.69
C PRO A 134 18.06 7.04 -14.70
N ASN A 135 16.98 6.30 -14.99
CA ASN A 135 15.74 6.35 -14.20
C ASN A 135 15.25 4.97 -13.70
N LEU A 136 16.15 4.00 -13.55
CA LEU A 136 15.80 2.64 -13.12
C LEU A 136 16.84 2.06 -12.15
N ARG A 137 16.38 1.45 -11.05
CA ARG A 137 17.24 0.76 -10.06
C ARG A 137 16.61 -0.49 -9.49
N THR A 138 17.44 -1.28 -8.83
CA THR A 138 16.99 -2.24 -7.81
C THR A 138 16.69 -1.51 -6.51
N TRP A 139 15.64 -1.92 -5.79
CA TRP A 139 15.40 -1.43 -4.43
C TRP A 139 16.57 -1.79 -3.52
N SER A 140 17.04 -0.84 -2.71
CA SER A 140 18.14 -1.04 -1.77
C SER A 140 17.81 -0.34 -0.47
N THR A 141 17.79 -1.12 0.60
CA THR A 141 17.58 -0.65 1.97
C THR A 141 18.91 -0.64 2.70
N PHE A 142 19.20 0.44 3.42
CA PHE A 142 20.38 0.53 4.26
C PHE A 142 20.01 0.58 5.75
N THR A 143 20.93 0.10 6.57
CA THR A 143 20.90 0.22 8.03
C THR A 143 21.97 1.25 8.42
N GLY A 144 21.56 2.50 8.63
CA GLY A 144 22.46 3.64 8.78
C GLY A 144 23.21 3.99 7.48
N GLY A 145 24.39 4.59 7.60
CA GLY A 145 25.25 4.94 6.45
C GLY A 145 25.50 6.44 6.34
N PHE A 146 24.54 7.24 6.80
CA PHE A 146 24.66 8.70 6.81
C PHE A 146 25.80 9.18 7.70
N GLU A 147 26.09 8.47 8.78
CA GLU A 147 27.23 8.76 9.67
C GLU A 147 28.55 8.62 8.92
N PHE A 148 28.70 7.62 8.06
CA PHE A 148 29.91 7.43 7.27
C PHE A 148 30.05 8.49 6.19
N VAL A 149 28.95 8.83 5.50
CA VAL A 149 28.94 9.93 4.51
C VAL A 149 29.29 11.25 5.20
N ALA A 150 28.69 11.55 6.34
CA ALA A 150 28.94 12.75 7.12
C ALA A 150 30.38 12.78 7.68
N ALA A 151 30.89 11.67 8.21
CA ALA A 151 32.26 11.56 8.71
C ALA A 151 33.27 11.80 7.59
N PHE A 152 33.07 11.20 6.42
CA PHE A 152 33.91 11.48 5.25
C PHE A 152 33.89 12.98 4.90
N ARG A 153 32.69 13.57 4.80
CA ARG A 153 32.51 14.96 4.41
C ARG A 153 33.10 15.96 5.41
N PHE A 154 32.94 15.73 6.70
CA PHE A 154 33.22 16.71 7.76
C PHE A 154 34.40 16.37 8.69
N GLN A 155 34.98 15.18 8.58
CA GLN A 155 36.14 14.75 9.40
C GLN A 155 37.37 14.36 8.57
N SER A 156 37.30 14.44 7.23
CA SER A 156 38.38 14.06 6.33
C SER A 156 38.80 12.58 6.45
N GLY A 157 37.83 11.69 6.67
CA GLY A 157 38.06 10.24 6.66
C GLY A 157 38.36 9.69 5.25
N GLU A 158 38.70 8.40 5.16
CA GLU A 158 38.81 7.71 3.88
C GLU A 158 37.42 7.43 3.29
N TRP A 159 37.26 7.66 1.98
CA TRP A 159 36.01 7.40 1.30
C TRP A 159 35.77 5.91 1.14
N ASN A 160 34.58 5.45 1.51
CA ASN A 160 34.13 4.11 1.21
C ASN A 160 33.17 4.15 0.01
N GLU A 161 33.59 3.57 -1.10
CA GLU A 161 32.82 3.53 -2.35
C GLU A 161 31.42 2.90 -2.19
N PHE A 162 31.22 2.05 -1.18
CA PHE A 162 29.93 1.46 -0.85
C PHE A 162 28.84 2.52 -0.65
N TYR A 163 29.16 3.66 -0.04
CA TYR A 163 28.21 4.75 0.23
C TYR A 163 28.05 5.72 -0.94
N GLY A 164 28.77 5.54 -2.05
CA GLY A 164 28.65 6.44 -3.21
C GLY A 164 27.29 6.46 -3.86
N LYS A 165 26.53 5.36 -3.74
CA LYS A 165 25.14 5.30 -4.19
C LYS A 165 24.19 6.22 -3.40
N MET A 166 24.61 6.70 -2.23
CA MET A 166 23.81 7.62 -1.40
C MET A 166 24.03 9.09 -1.75
N LEU A 167 25.12 9.46 -2.43
CA LEU A 167 25.39 10.88 -2.71
C LEU A 167 24.27 11.47 -3.56
N PHE A 168 23.76 12.65 -3.20
CA PHE A 168 22.60 13.21 -3.87
C PHE A 168 22.95 13.80 -5.23
N LYS A 169 23.96 14.66 -5.28
CA LYS A 169 24.37 15.34 -6.51
C LYS A 169 24.83 14.34 -7.57
N GLY A 170 24.26 14.45 -8.77
CA GLY A 170 24.60 13.55 -9.88
C GLY A 170 24.04 12.13 -9.71
N SER A 171 23.21 11.91 -8.69
CA SER A 171 22.45 10.67 -8.56
C SER A 171 21.13 10.75 -9.31
N MET A 172 20.52 9.59 -9.46
CA MET A 172 19.16 9.39 -9.94
C MET A 172 18.04 10.13 -9.20
N TRP A 173 18.30 10.63 -7.99
CA TRP A 173 17.30 11.33 -7.17
C TRP A 173 17.34 12.84 -7.37
N ASP A 174 18.44 13.34 -7.94
CA ASP A 174 18.65 14.75 -8.24
C ASP A 174 17.88 15.09 -9.51
N ALA A 175 16.89 15.98 -9.39
CA ALA A 175 16.04 16.41 -10.50
C ALA A 175 16.85 16.99 -11.68
N GLN A 176 18.05 17.53 -11.44
CA GLN A 176 18.93 18.03 -12.49
C GLN A 176 19.62 16.90 -13.25
N ALA A 177 19.95 15.81 -12.57
CA ALA A 177 20.65 14.67 -13.14
C ALA A 177 19.71 13.62 -13.75
N ASN A 178 18.48 13.51 -13.25
CA ASN A 178 17.45 12.58 -13.74
C ASN A 178 16.11 13.32 -13.99
N PRO A 179 16.00 14.06 -15.10
CA PRO A 179 14.77 14.80 -15.41
C PRO A 179 13.58 13.90 -15.73
N ASP A 180 13.81 12.61 -16.00
CA ASP A 180 12.76 11.63 -16.34
C ASP A 180 12.11 10.99 -15.09
N GLY A 181 12.70 11.19 -13.91
CA GLY A 181 12.15 10.70 -12.64
C GLY A 181 10.84 11.37 -12.25
N MET A 182 10.01 10.70 -11.45
CA MET A 182 8.76 11.28 -10.95
C MET A 182 9.08 12.34 -9.88
N PRO A 183 8.72 13.62 -10.04
CA PRO A 183 8.97 14.62 -9.01
C PRO A 183 8.36 14.20 -7.67
N LEU A 184 9.14 14.27 -6.58
CA LEU A 184 8.68 13.88 -5.24
C LEU A 184 7.43 14.70 -4.84
N LYS A 185 7.37 15.97 -5.25
CA LYS A 185 6.19 16.82 -5.04
C LYS A 185 4.92 16.25 -5.67
N GLN A 186 5.01 15.66 -6.85
CA GLN A 186 3.88 15.00 -7.50
C GLN A 186 3.45 13.77 -6.68
N PHE A 187 4.40 12.96 -6.22
CA PHE A 187 4.12 11.82 -5.35
C PHE A 187 3.44 12.26 -4.04
N LEU A 188 3.97 13.25 -3.34
CA LEU A 188 3.41 13.76 -2.07
C LEU A 188 2.04 14.41 -2.23
N SER A 189 1.71 14.89 -3.43
CA SER A 189 0.39 15.45 -3.75
C SER A 189 -0.69 14.40 -4.00
N LYS A 190 -0.29 13.15 -4.30
CA LYS A 190 -1.23 12.05 -4.38
C LYS A 190 -1.67 11.70 -2.96
N PRO A 191 -2.95 11.37 -2.73
CA PRO A 191 -3.31 10.62 -1.53
C PRO A 191 -2.42 9.38 -1.53
N ILE A 192 -1.63 9.17 -0.47
CA ILE A 192 -0.94 7.88 -0.28
C ILE A 192 -2.02 6.85 -0.47
N ALA A 193 -1.89 6.02 -1.52
CA ALA A 193 -2.86 4.95 -1.77
C ALA A 193 -3.03 4.26 -0.43
N LYS A 194 -4.26 4.27 0.11
CA LYS A 194 -4.54 3.51 1.32
C LYS A 194 -4.06 2.11 0.98
N VAL A 195 -3.01 1.65 1.66
CA VAL A 195 -2.62 0.24 1.62
C VAL A 195 -3.93 -0.48 1.85
N GLU A 196 -4.39 -1.23 0.85
CA GLU A 196 -5.61 -1.99 1.06
C GLU A 196 -5.32 -2.84 2.29
N PRO A 197 -6.12 -2.67 3.36
CA PRO A 197 -5.82 -3.34 4.62
C PRO A 197 -5.68 -4.82 4.33
N GLU A 198 -4.64 -5.46 4.87
CA GLU A 198 -4.47 -6.90 4.74
C GLU A 198 -5.80 -7.57 5.11
N GLU A 199 -6.40 -8.21 4.11
CA GLU A 199 -7.70 -8.83 4.21
C GLU A 199 -7.51 -10.34 4.07
N LEU A 200 -7.98 -11.05 5.08
CA LEU A 200 -8.03 -12.50 5.10
C LEU A 200 -9.48 -12.93 4.90
N ILE A 201 -9.76 -13.65 3.82
CA ILE A 201 -11.06 -14.24 3.55
C ILE A 201 -10.94 -15.76 3.63
N MET A 202 -11.73 -16.36 4.49
CA MET A 202 -11.73 -17.80 4.72
C MET A 202 -13.14 -18.36 4.75
N ILE A 203 -13.25 -19.63 4.36
CA ILE A 203 -14.49 -20.36 4.29
C ILE A 203 -14.38 -21.69 5.03
N LYS A 204 -15.46 -22.12 5.67
CA LYS A 204 -15.55 -23.46 6.28
C LYS A 204 -16.77 -24.17 5.71
N ARG A 205 -16.49 -25.22 4.94
CA ARG A 205 -17.51 -26.08 4.33
C ARG A 205 -17.99 -27.10 5.37
N GLY A 206 -19.32 -27.22 5.50
CA GLY A 206 -19.93 -28.21 6.38
C GLY A 206 -19.84 -29.63 5.80
N PRO A 207 -20.13 -30.67 6.59
CA PRO A 207 -20.20 -32.05 6.08
C PRO A 207 -21.38 -32.27 5.12
N ASP A 208 -22.42 -31.44 5.20
CA ASP A 208 -23.55 -31.43 4.27
C ASP A 208 -23.32 -30.36 3.19
N LEU A 209 -23.03 -30.81 1.96
CA LEU A 209 -22.80 -29.95 0.81
C LEU A 209 -24.02 -29.11 0.41
N ASN A 210 -25.20 -29.40 0.94
CA ASN A 210 -26.41 -28.59 0.72
C ASN A 210 -26.54 -27.43 1.71
N GLN A 211 -25.71 -27.38 2.77
CA GLN A 211 -25.71 -26.27 3.70
C GLN A 211 -24.79 -25.15 3.22
N PRO A 212 -25.22 -23.89 3.33
CA PRO A 212 -24.35 -22.76 3.05
C PRO A 212 -23.10 -22.83 3.94
N PRO A 213 -21.91 -22.58 3.36
CA PRO A 213 -20.67 -22.59 4.12
C PRO A 213 -20.65 -21.46 5.15
N PHE A 214 -19.74 -21.56 6.11
CA PHE A 214 -19.42 -20.46 7.02
C PHE A 214 -18.35 -19.58 6.38
N PHE A 215 -18.54 -18.27 6.39
CA PHE A 215 -17.63 -17.28 5.82
C PHE A 215 -17.08 -16.41 6.94
N THR A 216 -15.79 -16.13 6.86
CA THR A 216 -15.10 -15.23 7.77
C THR A 216 -14.20 -14.29 6.96
N ARG A 217 -14.32 -12.99 7.24
CA ARG A 217 -13.46 -11.94 6.72
C ARG A 217 -12.79 -11.24 7.89
N VAL A 218 -11.47 -11.15 7.85
CA VAL A 218 -10.67 -10.48 8.87
C VAL A 218 -9.89 -9.35 8.21
N THR A 219 -9.97 -8.14 8.78
CA THR A 219 -9.16 -7.00 8.34
C THR A 219 -8.48 -6.38 9.56
N ALA A 220 -7.26 -5.88 9.38
CA ALA A 220 -6.54 -5.17 10.42
C ALA A 220 -6.23 -3.75 9.96
N ARG A 221 -6.57 -2.75 10.78
CA ARG A 221 -6.26 -1.33 10.54
C ARG A 221 -6.37 -0.52 11.82
N GLU A 222 -5.59 0.55 11.91
CA GLU A 222 -5.61 1.50 13.03
C GLU A 222 -5.46 0.80 14.40
N ARG A 223 -4.60 -0.23 14.48
CA ARG A 223 -4.41 -1.07 15.67
C ARG A 223 -5.69 -1.79 16.14
N LYS A 224 -6.61 -2.06 15.22
CA LYS A 224 -7.82 -2.85 15.47
C LYS A 224 -7.93 -3.98 14.46
N LEU A 225 -8.32 -5.14 14.98
CA LEU A 225 -8.71 -6.29 14.20
C LEU A 225 -10.23 -6.30 14.08
N TYR A 226 -10.76 -6.37 12.86
CA TYR A 226 -12.18 -6.47 12.59
C TYR A 226 -12.45 -7.87 12.05
N VAL A 227 -13.37 -8.59 12.69
CA VAL A 227 -13.80 -9.92 12.29
C VAL A 227 -15.26 -9.83 11.90
N GLN A 228 -15.54 -10.15 10.64
CA GLN A 228 -16.87 -10.35 10.11
C GLN A 228 -17.07 -11.85 9.88
N GLU A 229 -18.12 -12.44 10.43
CA GLU A 229 -18.34 -13.88 10.31
C GLU A 229 -19.82 -14.25 10.20
N GLY A 230 -20.10 -15.43 9.67
CA GLY A 230 -21.44 -16.00 9.65
C GLY A 230 -21.64 -17.00 8.51
N ARG A 231 -22.80 -17.66 8.50
CA ARG A 231 -23.18 -18.50 7.35
C ARG A 231 -23.44 -17.60 6.14
N VAL A 232 -22.99 -18.06 4.97
CA VAL A 232 -23.32 -17.42 3.70
C VAL A 232 -24.85 -17.33 3.54
N GLY A 233 -25.35 -16.13 3.22
CA GLY A 233 -26.78 -15.82 3.14
C GLY A 233 -27.43 -15.37 4.45
N ALA A 234 -26.77 -15.54 5.60
CA ALA A 234 -27.25 -15.05 6.88
C ALA A 234 -26.64 -13.67 7.20
N LYS A 235 -27.34 -12.89 8.02
CA LYS A 235 -26.81 -11.60 8.50
C LYS A 235 -25.48 -11.81 9.22
N ALA A 236 -24.46 -11.09 8.78
CA ALA A 236 -23.12 -11.15 9.33
C ALA A 236 -23.08 -10.68 10.79
N LYS A 237 -22.21 -11.32 11.57
CA LYS A 237 -21.83 -10.88 12.91
C LYS A 237 -20.50 -10.15 12.81
N TYR A 238 -20.38 -9.06 13.56
CA TYR A 238 -19.19 -8.22 13.59
C TYR A 238 -18.61 -8.20 14.99
N ALA A 239 -17.31 -8.44 15.08
CA ALA A 239 -16.52 -8.24 16.28
C ALA A 239 -15.31 -7.35 15.94
N ASN A 240 -14.83 -6.60 16.92
CA ASN A 240 -13.57 -5.89 16.77
C ASN A 240 -12.76 -5.97 18.07
N PHE A 241 -11.44 -5.98 17.92
CA PHE A 241 -10.49 -6.16 19.00
C PHE A 241 -9.37 -5.13 18.87
N ASN A 242 -9.02 -4.47 19.97
CA ASN A 242 -7.82 -3.63 19.99
C ASN A 242 -6.59 -4.53 20.03
N LEU A 243 -5.63 -4.25 19.16
CA LEU A 243 -4.35 -4.97 19.14
C LEU A 243 -3.45 -4.50 20.28
N HIS A 244 -2.75 -5.44 20.91
CA HIS A 244 -1.71 -5.15 21.90
C HIS A 244 -0.56 -4.38 21.26
N GLU A 245 0.18 -3.57 22.03
CA GLU A 245 1.30 -2.75 21.50
C GLU A 245 2.37 -3.57 20.77
N ASP A 246 2.59 -4.80 21.24
CA ASP A 246 3.55 -5.75 20.69
C ASP A 246 3.03 -6.59 19.49
N ILE A 247 1.77 -6.43 19.08
CA ILE A 247 1.18 -7.17 17.96
C ILE A 247 0.99 -6.21 16.78
N THR A 248 1.63 -6.51 15.65
CA THR A 248 1.41 -5.79 14.39
C THR A 248 0.10 -6.24 13.74
N GLU A 249 -0.40 -5.44 12.79
CA GLU A 249 -1.62 -5.76 12.04
C GLU A 249 -1.44 -7.08 11.26
N SER A 250 -0.31 -7.25 10.57
CA SER A 250 0.01 -8.50 9.86
C SER A 250 0.13 -9.71 10.80
N MET A 251 0.81 -9.58 11.94
CA MET A 251 0.86 -10.65 12.94
C MET A 251 -0.52 -11.03 13.46
N ALA A 252 -1.45 -10.06 13.58
CA ALA A 252 -2.81 -10.36 14.01
C ALA A 252 -3.57 -11.17 12.94
N ILE A 253 -3.41 -10.83 11.65
CA ILE A 253 -3.98 -11.56 10.53
C ILE A 253 -3.42 -12.99 10.45
N GLU A 254 -2.10 -13.16 10.51
CA GLU A 254 -1.43 -14.48 10.50
C GLU A 254 -1.90 -15.38 11.66
N ASN A 255 -2.01 -14.82 12.86
CA ASN A 255 -2.51 -15.57 14.03
C ASN A 255 -3.97 -15.99 13.86
N MET A 256 -4.80 -15.12 13.28
CA MET A 256 -6.20 -15.46 12.97
C MET A 256 -6.29 -16.54 11.89
N GLU A 257 -5.47 -16.45 10.84
CA GLU A 257 -5.40 -17.45 9.78
C GLU A 257 -5.03 -18.82 10.36
N ALA A 258 -3.97 -18.90 11.17
CA ALA A 258 -3.56 -20.14 11.81
C ALA A 258 -4.67 -20.73 12.70
N LYS A 259 -5.38 -19.87 13.44
CA LYS A 259 -6.52 -20.28 14.26
C LYS A 259 -7.67 -20.82 13.41
N LEU A 260 -8.06 -20.10 12.37
CA LEU A 260 -9.15 -20.49 11.48
C LEU A 260 -8.82 -21.79 10.72
N LYS A 261 -7.58 -21.94 10.23
CA LYS A 261 -7.08 -23.21 9.66
C LYS A 261 -7.22 -24.37 10.65
N SER A 262 -6.84 -24.16 11.92
CA SER A 262 -7.01 -25.19 12.96
C SER A 262 -8.48 -25.55 13.24
N ASP A 263 -9.40 -24.62 12.98
CA ASP A 263 -10.84 -24.84 13.08
C ASP A 263 -11.46 -25.46 11.82
N GLY A 264 -10.65 -25.77 10.81
CA GLY A 264 -11.08 -26.38 9.55
C GLY A 264 -11.63 -25.37 8.53
N TYR A 265 -11.24 -24.10 8.64
CA TYR A 265 -11.42 -23.16 7.55
C TYR A 265 -10.29 -23.31 6.53
N GLU A 266 -10.59 -22.97 5.29
CA GLU A 266 -9.66 -22.85 4.18
C GLU A 266 -9.71 -21.45 3.58
N MET A 267 -8.65 -21.07 2.87
CA MET A 267 -8.62 -19.79 2.16
C MET A 267 -9.61 -19.84 1.01
N LEU A 268 -10.35 -18.74 0.79
CA LEU A 268 -11.25 -18.64 -0.35
C LEU A 268 -10.50 -17.98 -1.50
N GLU A 269 -10.10 -18.77 -2.50
CA GLU A 269 -9.34 -18.28 -3.65
C GLU A 269 -10.22 -17.43 -4.58
N PRO A 270 -9.65 -16.45 -5.31
CA PRO A 270 -10.41 -15.60 -6.22
C PRO A 270 -11.26 -16.37 -7.26
N GLU A 271 -10.77 -17.51 -7.74
CA GLU A 271 -11.43 -18.35 -8.74
C GLU A 271 -12.63 -19.14 -8.18
N GLU A 272 -12.74 -19.24 -6.86
CA GLU A 272 -13.88 -19.88 -6.20
C GLU A 272 -15.11 -18.98 -6.16
N TYR A 273 -14.94 -17.67 -6.34
CA TYR A 273 -16.06 -16.77 -6.55
C TYR A 273 -16.73 -17.04 -7.90
N ARG A 274 -18.05 -16.91 -7.90
CA ARG A 274 -18.88 -16.98 -9.09
C ARG A 274 -19.44 -15.61 -9.39
N THR A 275 -19.55 -15.26 -10.67
CA THR A 275 -20.02 -13.93 -11.05
C THR A 275 -21.49 -13.97 -11.45
N LEU A 276 -22.34 -13.27 -10.72
CA LEU A 276 -23.70 -12.94 -11.14
C LEU A 276 -23.69 -11.56 -11.81
N THR A 277 -24.24 -11.49 -13.01
CA THR A 277 -24.37 -10.24 -13.77
C THR A 277 -25.83 -9.80 -13.78
N VAL A 278 -26.10 -8.59 -13.30
CA VAL A 278 -27.41 -7.93 -13.42
C VAL A 278 -27.37 -7.02 -14.63
N ILE A 279 -28.28 -7.24 -15.58
CA ILE A 279 -28.31 -6.59 -16.89
C ILE A 279 -29.61 -5.82 -17.03
N TYR A 280 -29.52 -4.57 -17.43
CA TYR A 280 -30.65 -3.73 -17.85
C TYR A 280 -30.46 -3.31 -19.31
N PRO A 281 -31.47 -3.49 -20.18
CA PRO A 281 -31.43 -2.89 -21.50
C PRO A 281 -31.50 -1.37 -21.36
N LEU A 282 -30.71 -0.66 -22.16
CA LEU A 282 -30.73 0.80 -22.24
C LEU A 282 -31.69 1.23 -23.35
N GLU A 283 -32.27 2.42 -23.18
CA GLU A 283 -33.04 3.06 -24.25
C GLU A 283 -32.13 3.87 -25.18
N GLY A 284 -32.54 4.06 -26.45
CA GLY A 284 -31.85 4.96 -27.38
C GLY A 284 -30.61 4.40 -28.07
N ASP A 285 -29.54 5.22 -28.19
CA ASP A 285 -28.34 4.91 -28.99
C ASP A 285 -27.34 3.96 -28.28
N GLY A 286 -27.72 3.45 -27.11
CA GLY A 286 -27.00 2.43 -26.36
C GLY A 286 -25.75 2.92 -25.63
N LYS A 287 -25.52 4.24 -25.54
CA LYS A 287 -24.42 4.85 -24.77
C LYS A 287 -24.76 5.08 -23.30
N GLY A 288 -26.04 5.02 -22.96
CA GLY A 288 -26.57 5.35 -21.65
C GLY A 288 -26.64 6.85 -21.38
N THR A 289 -27.57 7.21 -20.53
CA THR A 289 -27.87 8.56 -20.06
C THR A 289 -27.21 8.81 -18.70
N ALA A 290 -27.18 10.07 -18.26
CA ALA A 290 -26.73 10.41 -16.91
C ALA A 290 -27.59 9.72 -15.83
N ASP A 291 -28.90 9.59 -16.07
CA ASP A 291 -29.82 8.93 -15.14
C ASP A 291 -29.55 7.42 -15.04
N GLU A 292 -29.22 6.76 -16.15
CA GLU A 292 -28.81 5.35 -16.15
C GLU A 292 -27.46 5.15 -15.44
N LEU A 293 -26.51 6.07 -15.60
CA LEU A 293 -25.26 6.04 -14.84
C LEU A 293 -25.49 6.22 -13.33
N HIS A 294 -26.37 7.14 -12.93
CA HIS A 294 -26.76 7.33 -11.53
C HIS A 294 -27.49 6.10 -10.98
N ARG A 295 -28.39 5.50 -11.77
CA ARG A 295 -29.06 4.24 -11.43
C ARG A 295 -28.03 3.13 -11.21
N ARG A 296 -27.04 3.00 -12.09
CA ARG A 296 -25.95 2.02 -11.95
C ARG A 296 -25.25 2.14 -10.61
N PHE A 297 -24.72 3.32 -10.30
CA PHE A 297 -23.97 3.55 -9.05
C PHE A 297 -24.81 3.30 -7.81
N ARG A 298 -26.10 3.67 -7.85
CA ARG A 298 -27.04 3.37 -6.77
C ARG A 298 -27.19 1.86 -6.57
N ILE A 299 -27.44 1.11 -7.63
CA ILE A 299 -27.64 -0.34 -7.57
C ILE A 299 -26.33 -1.05 -7.17
N GLU A 300 -25.18 -0.66 -7.73
CA GLU A 300 -23.86 -1.19 -7.34
C GLU A 300 -23.64 -1.08 -5.84
N LYS A 301 -23.86 0.12 -5.28
CA LYS A 301 -23.74 0.36 -3.85
C LYS A 301 -24.69 -0.52 -3.03
N LEU A 302 -25.97 -0.56 -3.44
CA LEU A 302 -27.01 -1.32 -2.75
C LEU A 302 -26.71 -2.83 -2.74
N LEU A 303 -26.35 -3.39 -3.90
CA LEU A 303 -26.01 -4.81 -4.03
C LEU A 303 -24.74 -5.16 -3.27
N GLY A 304 -23.69 -4.33 -3.35
CA GLY A 304 -22.46 -4.52 -2.60
C GLY A 304 -22.69 -4.50 -1.08
N GLU A 305 -23.50 -3.56 -0.58
CA GLU A 305 -23.91 -3.53 0.83
C GLU A 305 -24.65 -4.81 1.23
N GLN A 306 -25.67 -5.23 0.48
CA GLN A 306 -26.49 -6.41 0.84
C GLN A 306 -25.74 -7.74 0.71
N LEU A 307 -24.87 -7.90 -0.28
CA LEU A 307 -24.04 -9.09 -0.43
C LEU A 307 -23.00 -9.20 0.69
N ARG A 308 -22.36 -8.07 1.06
CA ARG A 308 -21.45 -8.03 2.22
C ARG A 308 -22.18 -8.32 3.52
N GLU A 309 -23.35 -7.73 3.75
CA GLU A 309 -24.16 -7.97 4.96
C GLU A 309 -24.57 -9.45 5.12
N THR A 310 -24.66 -10.18 4.01
CA THR A 310 -25.03 -11.61 3.99
C THR A 310 -23.83 -12.54 3.86
N ASN A 311 -22.61 -12.04 3.98
CA ASN A 311 -21.37 -12.81 3.79
C ASN A 311 -21.33 -13.58 2.47
N ASN A 312 -22.00 -13.10 1.42
CA ASN A 312 -22.11 -13.83 0.16
C ASN A 312 -21.46 -13.08 -1.02
N GLY A 313 -20.43 -12.29 -0.73
CA GLY A 313 -19.61 -11.62 -1.73
C GLY A 313 -19.78 -10.10 -1.77
N ASP A 314 -19.55 -9.52 -2.95
CA ASP A 314 -19.53 -8.07 -3.16
C ASP A 314 -19.93 -7.69 -4.61
N CYS A 315 -20.13 -6.41 -4.85
CA CYS A 315 -20.30 -5.83 -6.17
C CYS A 315 -18.96 -5.28 -6.67
N ASN A 316 -18.50 -5.75 -7.83
CA ASN A 316 -17.21 -5.38 -8.43
C ASN A 316 -17.33 -4.20 -9.40
N GLY A 317 -18.41 -3.42 -9.27
CA GLY A 317 -18.79 -2.38 -10.21
C GLY A 317 -19.57 -2.90 -11.41
N GLY A 318 -19.64 -2.08 -12.44
CA GLY A 318 -20.45 -2.32 -13.61
C GLY A 318 -19.96 -1.54 -14.82
N ASP A 319 -20.62 -1.73 -15.95
CA ASP A 319 -20.35 -1.04 -17.20
C ASP A 319 -21.66 -0.64 -17.89
N ILE A 320 -21.58 0.37 -18.74
CA ILE A 320 -22.64 0.79 -19.64
C ILE A 320 -22.04 0.69 -21.03
N SER A 321 -22.44 -0.33 -21.78
CA SER A 321 -21.88 -0.58 -23.10
C SER A 321 -22.85 -1.38 -23.96
N SER A 322 -22.79 -1.16 -25.27
CA SER A 322 -23.49 -1.99 -26.27
C SER A 322 -25.00 -2.10 -26.02
N GLY A 323 -25.64 -1.02 -25.57
CA GLY A 323 -27.09 -1.02 -25.30
C GLY A 323 -27.50 -1.68 -23.99
N GLU A 324 -26.56 -2.02 -23.11
CA GLU A 324 -26.84 -2.63 -21.81
C GLU A 324 -26.08 -1.93 -20.69
N MET A 325 -26.71 -1.84 -19.52
CA MET A 325 -26.05 -1.55 -18.24
C MET A 325 -25.88 -2.87 -17.49
N ARG A 326 -24.64 -3.25 -17.21
CA ARG A 326 -24.32 -4.48 -16.47
C ARG A 326 -23.68 -4.15 -15.13
N ILE A 327 -24.02 -4.94 -14.13
CA ILE A 327 -23.49 -4.85 -12.77
C ILE A 327 -22.99 -6.23 -12.38
N LEU A 328 -21.72 -6.33 -12.04
CA LEU A 328 -21.02 -7.59 -11.76
C LEU A 328 -20.94 -7.82 -10.26
N CYS A 329 -21.42 -8.96 -9.80
CA CYS A 329 -21.39 -9.36 -8.40
C CYS A 329 -20.62 -10.66 -8.25
N SER A 330 -19.47 -10.64 -7.56
CA SER A 330 -18.79 -11.86 -7.15
C SER A 330 -19.51 -12.43 -5.93
N VAL A 331 -19.92 -13.69 -6.00
CA VAL A 331 -20.65 -14.36 -4.93
C VAL A 331 -20.04 -15.71 -4.60
N VAL A 332 -20.13 -16.10 -3.33
CA VAL A 332 -19.60 -17.38 -2.83
C VAL A 332 -20.56 -18.52 -3.19
N ASP A 333 -21.87 -18.31 -2.96
CA ASP A 333 -22.94 -19.20 -3.35
C ASP A 333 -23.87 -18.50 -4.36
N PRO A 334 -23.89 -18.94 -5.65
CA PRO A 334 -24.73 -18.35 -6.68
C PRO A 334 -26.23 -18.37 -6.41
N LYS A 335 -26.75 -19.43 -5.78
CA LYS A 335 -28.19 -19.57 -5.54
C LYS A 335 -28.65 -18.59 -4.48
N ILE A 336 -27.87 -18.48 -3.40
CA ILE A 336 -28.10 -17.50 -2.35
C ILE A 336 -27.89 -16.09 -2.89
N GLY A 337 -26.87 -15.89 -3.72
CA GLY A 337 -26.53 -14.59 -4.31
C GLY A 337 -27.66 -14.07 -5.18
N LEU A 338 -28.21 -14.92 -6.04
CA LEU A 338 -29.37 -14.62 -6.86
C LEU A 338 -30.58 -14.21 -6.01
N SER A 339 -30.87 -14.96 -4.94
CA SER A 339 -31.96 -14.66 -4.01
C SER A 339 -31.77 -13.30 -3.32
N THR A 340 -30.56 -13.02 -2.82
CA THR A 340 -30.21 -11.73 -2.19
C THR A 340 -30.37 -10.57 -3.17
N ILE A 341 -29.84 -10.70 -4.40
CA ILE A 341 -29.94 -9.67 -5.44
C ILE A 341 -31.41 -9.41 -5.79
N GLN A 342 -32.19 -10.45 -6.07
CA GLN A 342 -33.61 -10.32 -6.42
C GLN A 342 -34.39 -9.61 -5.32
N LYS A 343 -34.25 -10.05 -4.06
CA LYS A 343 -34.92 -9.41 -2.92
C LYS A 343 -34.53 -7.94 -2.79
N THR A 344 -33.25 -7.63 -2.97
CA THR A 344 -32.72 -6.27 -2.87
C THR A 344 -33.32 -5.36 -3.94
N LEU A 345 -33.34 -5.81 -5.20
CA LEU A 345 -33.91 -5.06 -6.31
C LEU A 345 -35.44 -4.90 -6.20
N ILE A 346 -36.15 -5.90 -5.64
CA ILE A 346 -37.59 -5.78 -5.36
C ILE A 346 -37.84 -4.65 -4.35
N LEU A 347 -37.08 -4.64 -3.25
CA LEU A 347 -37.25 -3.66 -2.18
C LEU A 347 -36.88 -2.24 -2.62
N SER A 348 -35.93 -2.08 -3.54
CA SER A 348 -35.57 -0.77 -4.09
C SER A 348 -36.44 -0.32 -5.26
N GLY A 349 -37.30 -1.20 -5.80
CA GLY A 349 -38.09 -0.93 -7.00
C GLY A 349 -37.28 -1.01 -8.30
N ASP A 350 -36.09 -1.60 -8.28
CA ASP A 350 -35.21 -1.70 -9.45
C ASP A 350 -35.30 -3.03 -10.20
N LEU A 351 -36.11 -4.01 -9.74
CA LEU A 351 -36.19 -5.32 -10.40
C LEU A 351 -36.77 -5.26 -11.83
N GLU A 352 -37.59 -4.26 -12.13
CA GLU A 352 -38.24 -4.16 -13.43
C GLU A 352 -37.19 -4.07 -14.57
N HIS A 353 -37.38 -4.92 -15.58
CA HIS A 353 -36.48 -5.12 -16.72
C HIS A 353 -35.08 -5.65 -16.40
N ALA A 354 -34.79 -6.00 -15.14
CA ALA A 354 -33.53 -6.64 -14.76
C ALA A 354 -33.48 -8.09 -15.24
N LYS A 355 -32.42 -8.46 -15.95
CA LYS A 355 -32.05 -9.86 -16.24
C LYS A 355 -30.83 -10.22 -15.39
N ILE A 356 -30.91 -11.27 -14.60
CA ILE A 356 -29.79 -11.74 -13.78
C ILE A 356 -29.28 -13.06 -14.38
N THR A 357 -27.98 -13.11 -14.70
CA THR A 357 -27.33 -14.30 -15.26
C THR A 357 -26.12 -14.70 -14.45
N LEU A 358 -25.86 -16.00 -14.36
CA LEU A 358 -24.57 -16.51 -13.91
C LEU A 358 -23.61 -16.45 -15.10
N SER A 359 -22.52 -15.71 -14.96
CA SER A 359 -21.43 -15.73 -15.93
C SER A 359 -20.70 -17.06 -15.81
N GLU A 360 -20.40 -17.69 -16.94
CA GLU A 360 -19.67 -18.97 -17.00
C GLU A 360 -18.20 -18.83 -16.60
#